data_AF-A0ABC8A7F7-F1
#
_entry.id   AF-A0ABC8A7F7-F1
#
_cell.length_a   1.000
_cell.length_b   1.000
_cell.length_c   1.000
_cell.angle_alpha   90.00
_cell.angle_beta   90.00
_cell.angle_gamma   90.00
#
_symmetry.space_group_name_H-M   'P 1'
#
loop_
_entity.id
_entity.type
_entity.pdbx_description
1 polymer ?
#
loop_
_entity_poly.entity_id
_entity_poly.type
_entity_poly.pdbx_seq_one_letter_code
_entity_poly.pdbx_strand_id
1 'polypeptide(L)' 'MEQVKTINHLGQVVYQESVEFYKEKLSVYSKDFLQNSLIPQLYEWSNAYKAAIELTK' A
#
# COMPACT_ATOMS: atom_id res chain seq x y z
N MET A 1 -2.88 3.45 -16.27
CA MET A 1 -2.79 2.67 -15.03
C MET A 1 -4.21 2.31 -14.63
N GLU A 2 -4.46 1.04 -14.32
CA GLU A 2 -5.81 0.55 -14.04
C GLU A 2 -6.08 0.68 -12.54
N GLN A 3 -7.05 1.52 -12.18
CA GLN A 3 -7.47 1.68 -10.79
C GLN A 3 -8.37 0.52 -10.38
N VAL A 4 -8.04 -0.10 -9.25
CA VAL A 4 -8.76 -1.20 -8.63
C VAL A 4 -9.74 -0.64 -7.59
N LYS A 5 -10.97 -1.17 -7.58
CA LYS A 5 -11.95 -0.88 -6.53
C LYS A 5 -11.61 -1.66 -5.27
N THR A 6 -11.71 -1.03 -4.11
CA THR A 6 -11.65 -1.70 -2.82
C THR A 6 -12.55 -1.01 -1.80
N ILE A 7 -12.63 -1.55 -0.59
CA ILE A 7 -13.51 -1.07 0.47
C ILE A 7 -12.65 -0.51 1.61
N ASN A 8 -12.91 0.73 2.01
CA ASN A 8 -12.22 1.35 3.14
C ASN A 8 -12.82 0.91 4.49
N HIS A 9 -12.20 1.34 5.60
CA HIS A 9 -12.67 1.05 6.96
C HIS A 9 -14.09 1.55 7.29
N LEU A 10 -14.66 2.42 6.47
CA LEU A 10 -16.04 2.92 6.59
C LEU A 10 -17.04 2.13 5.73
N GLY A 11 -16.61 1.04 5.09
CA GLY A 11 -17.44 0.24 4.18
C GLY A 11 -17.67 0.91 2.82
N GLN A 12 -16.92 1.95 2.48
CA GLN A 12 -17.12 2.70 1.24
C GLN A 12 -16.23 2.15 0.12
N VAL A 13 -16.78 2.10 -1.09
CA VAL A 13 -16.00 1.78 -2.29
C VAL A 13 -15.10 2.96 -2.65
N VAL A 14 -13.81 2.68 -2.78
CA VAL A 14 -12.77 3.63 -3.15
C VAL A 14 -11.92 3.05 -4.28
N TYR A 15 -11.44 3.93 -5.15
CA TYR A 15 -10.54 3.56 -6.26
C TYR A 15 -9.10 3.80 -5.84
N GLN A 16 -8.24 2.82 -6.10
CA GLN A 16 -6.82 2.87 -5.78
C GLN A 16 -6.00 2.27 -6.91
N GLU A 17 -4.73 2.64 -7.04
CA GLU A 17 -3.82 1.90 -7.92
C GLU A 17 -3.60 0.47 -7.41
N SER A 18 -3.12 -0.42 -8.29
CA SER A 18 -2.87 -1.82 -7.93
C SER A 18 -1.75 -1.96 -6.88
N VAL A 19 -1.70 -3.12 -6.22
CA VAL A 19 -0.61 -3.42 -5.27
C VAL A 19 0.73 -3.43 -6.00
N GLU A 20 0.79 -3.98 -7.22
CA GLU A 20 1.98 -4.04 -8.06
C GLU A 20 2.52 -2.65 -8.40
N PHE A 21 1.63 -1.70 -8.73
CA PHE A 21 2.02 -0.31 -8.95
C PHE A 21 2.72 0.27 -7.73
N TYR A 22 2.16 0.08 -6.53
CA TYR A 22 2.78 0.55 -5.30
C TYR A 22 4.08 -0.19 -5.00
N LYS A 23 4.19 -1.49 -5.27
CA LYS A 23 5.45 -2.23 -5.09
C LYS A 23 6.56 -1.66 -5.95
N GLU A 24 6.30 -1.33 -7.20
CA GLU A 24 7.27 -0.67 -8.08
C GLU A 24 7.74 0.67 -7.48
N LYS A 25 6.80 1.53 -7.04
CA LYS A 25 7.14 2.83 -6.44
C LYS A 25 7.85 2.73 -5.11
N LEU A 26 7.49 1.75 -4.28
CA LEU A 26 8.02 1.59 -2.93
C LEU A 26 9.34 0.83 -2.89
N SER A 27 9.69 0.10 -3.96
CA SER A 27 10.92 -0.69 -4.06
C SER A 27 12.22 0.11 -3.92
N VAL A 28 12.16 1.43 -4.09
CA VAL A 28 13.30 2.34 -3.92
C VAL A 28 13.65 2.61 -2.46
N TYR A 29 12.73 2.33 -1.53
CA TYR A 29 12.94 2.57 -0.10
C TYR A 29 13.52 1.33 0.59
N SER A 30 14.29 1.55 1.65
CA SER A 30 14.83 0.47 2.47
C SER A 30 13.74 -0.25 3.26
N LYS A 31 13.97 -1.54 3.57
CA LYS A 31 13.09 -2.33 4.44
C LYS A 31 12.83 -1.63 5.78
N ASP A 32 13.86 -1.09 6.42
CA ASP A 32 13.75 -0.33 7.68
C ASP A 32 12.84 0.89 7.55
N PHE A 33 12.96 1.67 6.48
CA PHE A 33 12.10 2.84 6.26
C PHE A 33 10.65 2.41 6.04
N LEU A 34 10.44 1.38 5.21
CA LEU A 34 9.10 0.85 4.95
C LEU A 34 8.45 0.38 6.25
N GLN A 35 9.15 -0.40 7.08
CA GLN A 35 8.63 -0.95 8.34
C GLN A 35 8.39 0.10 9.42
N ASN A 36 9.37 0.95 9.68
CA ASN A 36 9.35 1.81 10.87
C ASN A 36 8.75 3.20 10.61
N SER A 37 8.78 3.67 9.36
CA SER A 37 8.30 5.01 9.01
C SER A 37 7.03 4.97 8.18
N LEU A 38 7.01 4.20 7.09
CA LEU A 38 5.90 4.27 6.13
C LEU A 38 4.66 3.48 6.57
N ILE A 39 4.81 2.19 6.88
CA ILE A 39 3.69 1.30 7.23
C ILE A 39 2.80 1.88 8.35
N PRO A 40 3.33 2.46 9.45
CA PRO A 40 2.50 3.04 10.51
C PRO A 40 1.61 4.21 10.08
N GLN A 41 1.93 4.87 8.96
CA GLN A 41 1.17 6.00 8.42
C GLN A 41 0.11 5.58 7.40
N LEU A 42 0.16 4.34 6.94
CA LEU A 42 -0.74 3.83 5.90
C LEU A 42 -1.93 3.13 6.54
N TYR A 43 -3.10 3.30 5.92
CA TYR A 43 -4.27 2.54 6.32
C TYR A 43 -4.18 1.09 5.83
N GLU A 44 -4.50 0.14 6.70
CA GLU A 44 -4.38 -1.31 6.41
C GLU A 44 -5.18 -1.77 5.18
N TRP A 45 -6.30 -1.11 4.89
CA TRP A 45 -7.14 -1.41 3.73
C TRP A 45 -6.55 -0.90 2.41
N SER A 46 -5.56 -0.01 2.45
CA SER A 46 -4.94 0.56 1.25
C SER A 46 -4.03 -0.44 0.54
N ASN A 47 -3.96 -0.34 -0.79
CA ASN A 47 -3.03 -1.15 -1.58
C ASN A 47 -1.58 -0.73 -1.37
N ALA A 48 -1.32 0.53 -1.01
CA ALA A 48 -0.01 0.98 -0.58
C ALA A 48 0.47 0.27 0.68
N TYR A 49 -0.40 0.09 1.68
CA TYR A 49 -0.08 -0.67 2.89
C TYR A 49 0.26 -2.13 2.56
N LYS A 50 -0.59 -2.80 1.77
CA LYS A 50 -0.37 -4.18 1.36
C LYS A 50 0.96 -4.35 0.60
N ALA A 51 1.26 -3.43 -0.31
CA ALA A 51 2.53 -3.40 -1.03
C ALA A 51 3.74 -3.25 -0.09
N ALA A 52 3.68 -2.30 0.85
CA ALA A 52 4.74 -2.09 1.83
C ALA A 52 4.95 -3.32 2.74
N ILE A 53 3.86 -3.98 3.17
CA ILE A 53 3.92 -5.23 3.93
C ILE A 53 4.58 -6.35 3.11
N GLU A 54 4.23 -6.51 1.83
CA GLU A 54 4.85 -7.53 0.98
C GLU A 54 6.34 -7.31 0.75
N LEU A 55 6.77 -6.05 0.58
CA LEU A 55 8.19 -5.70 0.41
C LEU A 55 9.02 -5.86 1.69
N THR A 56 8.36 -6.03 2.84
CA THR A 56 9.01 -6.10 4.16
C THR A 56 8.87 -7.47 4.82
N LYS A 57 8.24 -8.44 4.16
CA LYS A 57 8.33 -9.86 4.52
C LYS A 57 9.70 -10.37 4.12
#